data_AF-M3QLB3-F1
#
_entry.id   AF-M3QLB3-F1
#
_cell.length_a   1.000
_cell.length_b   1.000
_cell.length_c   1.000
_cell.angle_alpha   90.00
_cell.angle_beta   90.00
_cell.angle_gamma   90.00
#
_symmetry.space_group_name_H-M   'P 1'
#
loop_
_entity.id
_entity.type
_entity.pdbx_description
1 polymer ?
#
loop_
_entity_poly.entity_id
_entity_poly.type
_entity_poly.pdbx_seq_one_letter_code
_entity_poly.pdbx_strand_id
1 'polypeptide(L)'
;MEFFLSILKDGQALQIIIFDKNNDLVIYDSEKSFNIPEKYLQERDQKEIKRSKYLSTEVKGECNNNVCQFEFFKKDTSHLLFKVNFTEILENIAEILEYNMQLKINSLIAKEFNKLLAIVQDSPQDSYQLKIRVRHNNKFCDYSKESTAYEIKLEIYDCRKSHDHNEPIILSQQSTGFQWAFNFMFGFLYNWGSHFSLNKNIIYVMDEPATHLSVPARKKFRKFLKEYAHKNHVTFVLATHDPFLVDTDHLDEIRIVEKETKGSVIKNHFNYPLNNAGKDSDALDKIKRSLGVGQHVFHNPQKHRIIFVEGITDYCYLSAFKLYLRYKEYKDNPIPFTFLPISGLKNNSNEMKETIQELCELDNHPIVLIDDDRKRVFNQNATSERFKKTNEDLGNPITILQLSKCDENFKQIEDCFSANDRKKYAKSKRMELAMAFKTRLLYGEKDDVVSEETKKNFLKLFEWIKKRV
;
A
#
# COMPACT_ATOMS: atom_id res chain seq x y z
N MET A 1 20.38 25.28 21.97
CA MET A 1 19.92 25.76 23.30
C MET A 1 18.48 26.26 23.23
N GLU A 2 18.13 27.12 22.27
CA GLU A 2 16.75 27.62 22.09
C GLU A 2 15.68 26.53 21.94
N PHE A 3 15.97 25.39 21.30
CA PHE A 3 15.01 24.28 21.17
C PHE A 3 14.59 23.69 22.53
N PHE A 4 15.55 23.29 23.37
CA PHE A 4 15.26 22.78 24.71
C PHE A 4 14.67 23.86 25.63
N LEU A 5 15.21 25.08 25.57
CA LEU A 5 14.64 26.22 26.29
C LEU A 5 13.22 26.54 25.82
N SER A 6 12.85 26.31 24.56
CA SER A 6 11.49 26.54 24.05
C SER A 6 10.49 25.48 24.50
N ILE A 7 10.95 24.23 24.70
CA ILE A 7 10.17 23.10 25.20
C ILE A 7 10.06 23.14 26.74
N LEU A 8 11.11 23.63 27.41
CA LEU A 8 11.28 23.61 28.86
C LEU A 8 11.48 25.04 29.40
N LYS A 9 10.68 26.03 28.97
CA LYS A 9 10.84 27.39 29.51
C LYS A 9 10.57 27.36 31.02
N ASP A 10 11.41 28.06 31.76
CA ASP A 10 11.27 28.22 33.21
C ASP A 10 9.85 28.68 33.57
N GLY A 11 9.16 27.94 34.44
CA GLY A 11 7.78 28.22 34.85
C GLY A 11 6.68 27.77 33.88
N GLN A 12 6.98 27.02 32.81
CA GLN A 12 5.94 26.40 31.99
C GLN A 12 5.34 25.16 32.67
N ALA A 13 4.01 25.09 32.67
CA ALA A 13 3.29 23.85 32.94
C ALA A 13 3.38 22.95 31.70
N LEU A 14 4.19 21.89 31.75
CA LEU A 14 4.19 20.86 30.72
C LEU A 14 2.86 20.10 30.78
N GLN A 15 2.18 20.02 29.62
CA GLN A 15 0.80 19.54 29.57
C GLN A 15 0.70 18.06 29.98
N ILE A 16 1.61 17.20 29.48
CA ILE A 16 1.62 15.77 29.81
C ILE A 16 3.06 15.23 29.77
N ILE A 17 3.50 14.56 30.84
CA ILE A 17 4.73 13.75 30.89
C ILE A 17 4.38 12.32 31.28
N ILE A 18 4.95 11.34 30.58
CA ILE A 18 4.74 9.90 30.82
C ILE A 18 6.08 9.16 30.66
N PHE A 19 6.29 8.09 31.43
CA PHE A 19 7.36 7.13 31.16
C PHE A 19 6.92 6.08 30.16
N ASP A 20 7.70 5.85 29.11
CA ASP A 20 7.44 4.74 28.20
C ASP A 20 7.89 3.40 28.81
N LYS A 21 7.68 2.32 28.05
CA LYS A 21 8.06 0.95 28.46
C LYS A 21 9.57 0.74 28.63
N ASN A 22 10.40 1.63 28.10
CA ASN A 22 11.85 1.62 28.22
C ASN A 22 12.35 2.53 29.36
N ASN A 23 11.44 3.07 30.18
CA ASN A 23 11.69 4.09 31.20
C ASN A 23 12.22 5.43 30.65
N ASP A 24 12.02 5.71 29.36
CA ASP A 24 12.35 7.03 28.82
C ASP A 24 11.26 8.03 29.17
N LEU A 25 11.66 9.26 29.44
CA LEU A 25 10.75 10.35 29.74
C LEU A 25 10.16 10.89 28.43
N VAL A 26 8.86 10.72 28.22
CA VAL A 26 8.14 11.26 27.07
C VAL A 26 7.45 12.56 27.47
N ILE A 27 7.87 13.65 26.86
CA ILE A 27 7.29 14.98 27.03
C ILE A 27 6.37 15.23 25.84
N TYR A 28 5.09 15.50 26.11
CA TYR A 28 4.12 15.88 25.09
C TYR A 28 3.89 17.38 25.12
N ASP A 29 4.15 18.03 23.99
CA ASP A 29 3.59 19.33 23.62
C ASP A 29 2.32 19.09 22.79
N SER A 30 1.45 20.09 22.72
CA SER A 30 0.15 20.14 22.03
C SER A 30 0.10 19.50 20.63
N GLU A 31 1.24 19.37 19.95
CA GLU A 31 1.34 18.71 18.63
C GLU A 31 2.45 17.64 18.51
N LYS A 32 3.37 17.48 19.47
CA LYS A 32 4.61 16.69 19.32
C LYS A 32 5.05 16.01 20.61
N SER A 33 5.67 14.83 20.50
CA SER A 33 6.33 14.16 21.62
C SER A 33 7.85 14.16 21.47
N PHE A 34 8.56 14.26 22.58
CA PHE A 34 10.02 14.21 22.66
C PHE A 34 10.46 13.31 23.80
N ASN A 35 11.43 12.43 23.55
CA ASN A 35 11.90 11.44 24.50
C ASN A 35 13.27 11.85 25.07
N ILE A 36 13.41 11.84 26.39
CA ILE A 36 14.70 11.96 27.08
C ILE A 36 15.07 10.58 27.64
N PRO A 37 16.20 9.99 27.21
CA PRO A 37 16.65 8.67 27.68
C PRO A 37 16.81 8.60 29.21
N GLU A 38 16.48 7.44 29.80
CA GLU A 38 16.54 7.20 31.26
C GLU A 38 17.89 7.60 31.88
N LYS A 39 19.00 7.40 31.17
CA LYS A 39 20.36 7.68 31.66
C LYS A 39 20.62 9.16 32.03
N TYR A 40 19.80 10.09 31.55
CA TYR A 40 19.91 11.51 31.90
C TYR A 40 19.07 11.89 33.13
N LEU A 41 18.29 10.94 33.66
CA LEU A 41 17.38 11.15 34.78
C LEU A 41 18.06 10.73 36.09
N GLN A 42 18.02 11.60 37.11
CA GLN A 42 18.46 11.24 38.45
C GLN A 42 17.30 10.62 39.26
N GLU A 43 17.52 9.47 39.87
CA GLU A 43 16.53 8.79 40.71
C GLU A 43 16.25 9.57 42.00
N ARG A 44 15.03 10.10 42.12
CA ARG A 44 14.43 10.47 43.41
C ARG A 44 13.01 9.91 43.56
N ASP A 45 12.12 10.06 42.57
CA ASP A 45 10.74 9.52 42.64
C ASP A 45 10.18 8.93 41.31
N GLN A 46 10.99 8.21 40.52
CA GLN A 46 10.49 7.52 39.31
C GLN A 46 9.29 6.58 39.56
N LYS A 47 9.19 5.99 40.77
CA LYS A 47 8.12 5.04 41.14
C LYS A 47 6.73 5.68 41.23
N GLU A 48 6.62 6.93 41.66
CA GLU A 48 5.33 7.64 41.74
C GLU A 48 4.83 8.02 40.33
N ILE A 49 5.76 8.34 39.44
CA ILE A 49 5.49 8.72 38.04
C ILE A 49 5.11 7.49 37.21
N LYS A 50 5.80 6.35 37.40
CA LYS A 50 5.44 5.07 36.75
C LYS A 50 4.03 4.57 37.11
N ARG A 51 3.48 4.99 38.26
CA ARG A 51 2.10 4.66 38.70
C ARG A 51 1.03 5.57 38.10
N SER A 52 1.40 6.75 37.62
CA SER A 52 0.47 7.80 37.22
C SER A 52 0.43 7.91 35.70
N LYS A 53 -0.75 7.67 35.10
CA LYS A 53 -0.92 7.75 33.64
C LYS A 53 -0.72 9.15 33.06
N TYR A 54 -0.94 10.18 33.86
CA TYR A 54 -0.82 11.59 33.49
C TYR A 54 -0.36 12.40 34.71
N LEU A 55 0.75 13.13 34.59
CA LEU A 55 1.24 14.06 35.60
C LEU A 55 1.36 15.45 35.01
N SER A 56 0.64 16.41 35.60
CA SER A 56 0.85 17.82 35.32
C SER A 56 2.07 18.27 36.10
N THR A 57 3.05 18.85 35.40
CA THR A 57 4.37 19.16 35.96
C THR A 57 4.79 20.58 35.63
N GLU A 58 5.52 21.20 36.56
CA GLU A 58 6.18 22.48 36.38
C GLU A 58 7.70 22.24 36.29
N VAL A 59 8.37 22.92 35.37
CA VAL A 59 9.82 22.76 35.18
C VAL A 59 10.56 24.03 35.55
N LYS A 60 11.66 23.86 36.29
CA LYS A 60 12.63 24.93 36.54
C LYS A 60 13.98 24.53 35.97
N GLY A 61 14.61 25.41 35.22
CA GLY A 61 15.85 25.12 34.50
C GLY A 61 16.95 26.11 34.81
N GLU A 62 18.16 25.60 35.06
CA GLU A 62 19.38 26.40 35.12
C GLU A 62 20.39 25.85 34.12
N CYS A 63 20.81 26.68 33.15
CA CYS A 63 21.85 26.33 32.19
C CYS A 63 23.04 27.29 32.31
N ASN A 64 24.26 26.74 32.32
CA ASN A 64 25.49 27.47 32.01
C ASN A 64 26.11 26.90 30.71
N ASN A 65 27.32 27.35 30.32
CA ASN A 65 27.90 27.00 29.02
C ASN A 65 28.12 25.49 28.81
N ASN A 66 28.31 24.70 29.88
CA ASN A 66 28.65 23.28 29.77
C ASN A 66 27.66 22.36 30.48
N VAL A 67 26.90 22.88 31.44
CA VAL A 67 25.98 22.12 32.28
C VAL A 67 24.58 22.73 32.18
N CYS A 68 23.58 21.89 31.93
CA CYS A 68 22.20 22.29 32.12
C CYS A 68 21.44 21.29 32.98
N GLN A 69 20.71 21.82 33.96
CA GLN A 69 19.92 21.08 34.94
C GLN A 69 18.47 21.53 34.87
N PHE A 70 17.56 20.56 34.78
CA PHE A 70 16.12 20.78 34.83
C PHE A 70 15.53 20.02 36.01
N GLU A 71 14.73 20.69 36.82
CA GLU A 71 14.02 20.14 37.96
C GLU A 71 12.52 20.12 37.66
N PHE A 72 11.91 18.94 37.80
CA PHE A 72 10.50 18.72 37.49
C PHE A 72 9.72 18.60 38.80
N PHE A 73 8.75 19.48 38.99
CA PHE A 73 7.89 19.52 40.16
C PHE A 73 6.47 19.07 39.81
N LYS A 74 5.77 18.46 40.76
CA LYS A 74 4.33 18.22 40.63
C LYS A 74 3.62 19.56 40.69
N LYS A 75 2.76 19.84 39.70
CA LYS A 75 2.09 21.14 39.55
C LYS A 75 1.35 21.55 40.84
N ASP A 76 1.42 22.83 41.16
CA ASP A 76 0.81 23.47 42.35
C ASP A 76 1.36 22.92 43.69
N THR A 77 2.53 22.27 43.67
CA THR A 77 3.22 21.77 44.87
C THR A 77 4.73 22.04 44.79
N SER A 78 5.41 22.05 45.94
CA SER A 78 6.88 22.07 46.00
C SER A 78 7.51 20.68 45.93
N HIS A 79 6.74 19.65 45.54
CA HIS A 79 7.21 18.26 45.49
C HIS A 79 8.03 18.02 44.23
N LEU A 80 9.33 17.81 44.42
CA LEU A 80 10.27 17.49 43.34
C LEU A 80 10.10 16.02 42.92
N LEU A 81 9.83 15.79 41.64
CA LEU A 81 9.63 14.46 41.06
C LEU A 81 10.96 13.82 40.61
N PHE A 82 11.72 14.54 39.78
CA PHE A 82 13.01 14.08 39.26
C PHE A 82 13.82 15.26 38.72
N LYS A 83 15.10 14.99 38.44
CA LYS A 83 16.03 15.95 37.82
C LYS A 83 16.61 15.39 36.54
N VAL A 84 16.87 16.27 35.58
CA VAL A 84 17.56 15.94 34.32
C VAL A 84 18.82 16.77 34.24
N ASN A 85 19.97 16.12 34.08
CA ASN A 85 21.27 16.78 34.05
C ASN A 85 22.04 16.46 32.77
N PHE A 86 22.57 17.50 32.13
CA PHE A 86 23.44 17.41 30.95
C PHE A 86 24.80 18.03 31.29
N THR A 87 25.89 17.25 31.28
CA THR A 87 27.26 17.72 31.63
C THR A 87 28.13 18.11 30.42
N GLU A 88 27.66 17.83 29.21
CA GLU A 88 28.26 18.19 27.91
C GLU A 88 27.10 18.56 26.97
N ILE A 89 26.57 19.79 27.09
CA ILE A 89 25.29 20.19 26.48
C ILE A 89 25.22 19.84 24.98
N LEU A 90 26.27 20.13 24.20
CA LEU A 90 26.24 19.89 22.75
C LEU A 90 26.21 18.40 22.39
N GLU A 91 27.02 17.58 23.08
CA GLU A 91 27.08 16.13 22.86
C GLU A 91 25.78 15.46 23.29
N ASN A 92 25.26 15.86 24.45
CA ASN A 92 23.98 15.37 24.96
C ASN A 92 22.81 15.78 24.06
N ILE A 93 22.78 17.01 23.54
CA ILE A 93 21.77 17.44 22.57
C ILE A 93 21.86 16.61 21.28
N ALA A 94 23.07 16.41 20.76
CA ALA A 94 23.26 15.60 19.56
C ALA A 94 22.78 14.16 19.77
N GLU A 95 23.12 13.55 20.91
CA GLU A 95 22.68 12.19 21.24
C GLU A 95 21.16 12.10 21.41
N ILE A 96 20.53 13.06 22.08
CA ILE A 96 19.07 13.04 22.27
C ILE A 96 18.36 13.28 20.92
N LEU A 97 18.87 14.17 20.07
CA LEU A 97 18.34 14.37 18.72
C LEU A 97 18.48 13.09 17.90
N GLU A 98 19.66 12.46 17.93
CA GLU A 98 19.92 11.18 17.28
C GLU A 98 18.92 10.12 17.76
N TYR A 99 18.76 9.97 19.08
CA TYR A 99 17.81 9.03 19.69
C TYR A 99 16.38 9.25 19.20
N ASN A 100 15.87 10.48 19.27
CA ASN A 100 14.51 10.81 18.86
C ASN A 100 14.29 10.61 17.35
N MET A 101 15.25 10.99 16.51
CA MET A 101 15.15 10.78 15.08
C MET A 101 15.26 9.27 14.74
N GLN A 102 16.11 8.54 15.45
CA GLN A 102 16.27 7.10 15.31
C GLN A 102 14.97 6.35 15.65
N LEU A 103 14.26 6.74 16.71
CA LEU A 103 12.94 6.17 17.07
C LEU A 103 11.93 6.32 15.93
N LYS A 104 11.89 7.49 15.28
CA LYS A 104 11.01 7.74 14.13
C LYS A 104 11.36 6.84 12.95
N ILE A 105 12.64 6.69 12.65
CA ILE A 105 13.11 5.81 11.57
C ILE A 105 12.84 4.33 11.84
N ASN A 106 13.13 3.87 13.06
CA ASN A 106 13.02 2.46 13.45
C ASN A 106 11.58 1.94 13.45
N SER A 107 10.60 2.80 13.70
CA SER A 107 9.21 2.36 13.88
C SER A 107 8.51 1.93 12.59
N LEU A 108 8.79 2.59 11.46
CA LEU A 108 8.02 2.37 10.22
C LEU A 108 8.84 2.52 8.93
N ILE A 109 9.71 3.54 8.87
CA ILE A 109 10.36 3.96 7.63
C ILE A 109 11.31 2.88 7.10
N ALA A 110 12.15 2.31 7.96
CA ALA A 110 13.07 1.24 7.55
C ALA A 110 12.30 0.00 7.03
N LYS A 111 11.17 -0.33 7.66
CA LYS A 111 10.33 -1.45 7.24
C LYS A 111 9.73 -1.21 5.86
N GLU A 112 9.20 -0.01 5.63
CA GLU A 112 8.65 0.39 4.33
C GLU A 112 9.72 0.43 3.24
N PHE A 113 10.93 0.92 3.55
CA PHE A 113 12.04 0.99 2.60
C PHE A 113 12.48 -0.40 2.13
N ASN A 114 12.64 -1.34 3.07
CA ASN A 114 12.95 -2.72 2.75
C ASN A 114 11.83 -3.42 1.96
N LYS A 115 10.57 -3.11 2.28
CA LYS A 115 9.41 -3.62 1.55
C LYS A 115 9.38 -3.13 0.09
N LEU A 116 9.71 -1.85 -0.14
CA LEU A 116 9.86 -1.26 -1.47
C LEU A 116 10.92 -2.01 -2.29
N LEU A 117 12.06 -2.36 -1.67
CA LEU A 117 13.14 -3.11 -2.31
C LEU A 117 12.89 -4.63 -2.42
N ALA A 118 11.70 -5.10 -2.06
CA ALA A 118 11.33 -6.52 -2.06
C ALA A 118 12.27 -7.43 -1.25
N ILE A 119 12.86 -6.90 -0.18
CA ILE A 119 13.70 -7.67 0.72
C ILE A 119 12.80 -8.50 1.63
N VAL A 120 13.04 -9.81 1.66
CA VAL A 120 12.33 -10.74 2.54
C VAL A 120 12.84 -10.52 3.97
N GLN A 121 11.95 -10.10 4.87
CA GLN A 121 12.27 -9.81 6.28
C GLN A 121 12.06 -11.05 7.15
N ASP A 122 12.58 -12.21 6.72
CA ASP A 122 12.48 -13.44 7.54
C ASP A 122 13.28 -13.29 8.84
N SER A 123 14.37 -12.51 8.80
CA SER A 123 15.08 -12.05 9.98
C SER A 123 15.45 -10.55 9.91
N PRO A 124 15.66 -9.86 11.04
CA PRO A 124 16.21 -8.50 11.06
C PRO A 124 17.61 -8.39 10.44
N GLN A 125 18.32 -9.51 10.32
CA GLN A 125 19.67 -9.62 9.75
C GLN A 125 19.65 -9.60 8.21
N ASP A 126 18.46 -9.72 7.59
CA ASP A 126 18.32 -9.71 6.14
C ASP A 126 17.95 -8.33 5.56
N SER A 127 17.87 -7.28 6.38
CA SER A 127 17.21 -6.02 6.02
C SER A 127 18.09 -4.77 6.18
N TYR A 128 18.01 -3.80 5.27
CA TYR A 128 18.71 -2.53 5.49
C TYR A 128 18.27 -1.86 6.79
N GLN A 129 19.23 -1.43 7.61
CA GLN A 129 18.97 -0.63 8.80
C GLN A 129 19.33 0.81 8.52
N LEU A 130 18.40 1.72 8.78
CA LEU A 130 18.64 3.15 8.68
C LEU A 130 19.04 3.64 10.07
N LYS A 131 20.24 4.20 10.23
CA LYS A 131 20.66 4.87 11.46
C LYS A 131 20.91 6.35 11.20
N ILE A 132 20.42 7.21 12.06
CA ILE A 132 20.83 8.61 12.07
C ILE A 132 22.06 8.72 12.96
N ARG A 133 23.03 9.49 12.51
CA ARG A 133 24.13 9.98 13.31
C ARG A 133 24.12 11.50 13.30
N VAL A 134 23.97 12.11 14.46
CA VAL A 134 24.02 13.58 14.57
C VAL A 134 25.45 13.96 14.96
N ARG A 135 26.21 14.54 14.03
CA ARG A 135 27.55 15.03 14.30
C ARG A 135 27.51 16.53 14.54
N HIS A 136 28.25 16.97 15.54
CA HIS A 136 28.49 18.38 15.78
C HIS A 136 29.93 18.69 15.37
N ASN A 137 30.14 19.76 14.60
CA ASN A 137 31.48 20.18 14.22
C ASN A 137 32.00 21.13 15.31
N ASN A 138 32.87 20.63 16.18
CA ASN A 138 33.62 21.49 17.11
C ASN A 138 34.81 22.21 16.43
N LYS A 139 35.10 21.90 15.16
CA LYS A 139 36.22 22.49 14.42
C LYS A 139 35.70 23.55 13.44
N PHE A 140 36.07 24.79 13.72
CA PHE A 140 35.72 26.05 13.03
C PHE A 140 34.38 26.68 13.44
N CYS A 141 34.41 27.41 14.56
CA CYS A 141 33.70 28.68 14.59
C CYS A 141 34.33 29.58 13.52
N ASP A 142 33.72 29.65 12.35
CA ASP A 142 34.01 30.72 11.42
C ASP A 142 33.49 32.00 12.11
N TYR A 143 34.40 32.85 12.62
CA TYR A 143 34.05 34.07 13.36
C TYR A 143 33.21 35.07 12.54
N SER A 144 32.96 34.76 11.26
CA SER A 144 32.08 35.47 10.35
C SER A 144 30.62 34.96 10.33
N LYS A 145 30.31 33.82 10.96
CA LYS A 145 28.96 33.23 11.04
C LYS A 145 28.54 33.07 12.51
N GLU A 146 27.44 33.70 12.89
CA GLU A 146 26.88 33.73 14.25
C GLU A 146 26.37 32.36 14.78
N SER A 147 26.54 31.24 14.05
CA SER A 147 25.97 29.94 14.43
C SER A 147 26.94 28.77 14.22
N THR A 148 27.09 27.93 15.24
CA THR A 148 27.69 26.58 15.13
C THR A 148 26.86 25.71 14.17
N ALA A 149 27.50 25.19 13.13
CA ALA A 149 26.84 24.32 12.16
C ALA A 149 26.77 22.87 12.68
N TYR A 150 25.56 22.35 12.87
CA TYR A 150 25.32 20.94 13.13
C TYR A 150 25.23 20.18 11.80
N GLU A 151 25.89 19.02 11.70
CA GLU A 151 25.84 18.16 10.53
C GLU A 151 25.08 16.87 10.87
N ILE A 152 23.85 16.74 10.37
CA ILE A 152 23.09 15.50 10.50
C ILE A 152 23.52 14.56 9.38
N LYS A 153 24.00 13.36 9.72
CA LYS A 153 24.32 12.29 8.77
C LYS A 153 23.32 11.15 8.92
N LEU A 154 22.66 10.79 7.82
CA LEU A 154 21.90 9.55 7.75
C LEU A 154 22.83 8.45 7.23
N GLU A 155 23.05 7.43 8.04
CA GLU A 155 23.89 6.27 7.73
C GLU A 155 23.01 5.04 7.51
N ILE A 156 23.18 4.35 6.38
CA ILE A 156 22.42 3.14 6.08
C ILE A 156 23.34 1.95 6.21
N TYR A 157 22.88 0.87 6.82
CA TYR A 157 23.66 -0.35 7.03
C TYR A 157 23.04 -1.50 6.26
N ASP A 158 23.91 -2.34 5.67
CA ASP A 158 23.52 -3.57 5.00
C ASP A 158 23.79 -4.74 5.94
N CYS A 159 22.83 -5.08 6.82
CA CYS A 159 23.08 -6.16 7.78
C CYS A 159 23.12 -7.55 7.12
N ARG A 160 22.77 -7.68 5.83
CA ARG A 160 22.97 -8.91 5.04
C ARG A 160 24.45 -9.22 4.80
N LYS A 161 25.33 -8.22 4.92
CA LYS A 161 26.73 -8.33 4.50
C LYS A 161 27.72 -8.77 5.58
N SER A 162 27.36 -8.79 6.88
CA SER A 162 27.97 -9.64 7.93
C SER A 162 27.63 -9.19 9.36
N HIS A 163 27.80 -10.12 10.29
CA HIS A 163 27.74 -9.93 11.74
C HIS A 163 28.81 -8.99 12.34
N ASP A 164 29.89 -8.66 11.62
CA ASP A 164 31.07 -7.97 12.18
C ASP A 164 31.39 -6.59 11.55
N HIS A 165 30.81 -6.25 10.40
CA HIS A 165 31.06 -4.98 9.74
C HIS A 165 29.78 -4.15 9.64
N ASN A 166 29.35 -3.59 10.79
CA ASN A 166 28.45 -2.44 10.85
C ASN A 166 29.18 -1.21 10.27
N GLU A 167 29.54 -1.24 9.00
CA GLU A 167 30.08 -0.09 8.27
C GLU A 167 28.95 0.62 7.53
N PRO A 168 28.86 1.96 7.66
CA PRO A 168 27.84 2.71 6.97
C PRO A 168 28.08 2.62 5.47
N ILE A 169 27.01 2.34 4.76
CA ILE A 169 26.98 2.34 3.31
C ILE A 169 27.11 3.78 2.80
N ILE A 170 28.07 4.00 1.91
CA ILE A 170 28.14 5.21 1.11
C ILE A 170 27.09 5.11 -0.02
N LEU A 171 26.10 6.01 -0.03
CA LEU A 171 25.01 6.03 -1.01
C LEU A 171 25.50 5.97 -2.45
N SER A 172 26.55 6.74 -2.80
CA SER A 172 27.11 6.79 -4.15
C SER A 172 27.76 5.47 -4.60
N GLN A 173 28.11 4.59 -3.67
CA GLN A 173 28.68 3.27 -3.95
C GLN A 173 27.60 2.17 -4.07
N GLN A 174 26.32 2.52 -3.91
CA GLN A 174 25.23 1.56 -4.01
C GLN A 174 24.75 1.33 -5.44
N SER A 175 24.03 0.22 -5.62
CA SER A 175 23.34 -0.06 -6.88
C SER A 175 22.43 1.11 -7.28
N THR A 176 22.29 1.34 -8.58
CA THR A 176 21.39 2.36 -9.14
C THR A 176 19.96 2.20 -8.64
N GLY A 177 19.46 0.97 -8.53
CA GLY A 177 18.14 0.68 -7.98
C GLY A 177 17.98 1.09 -6.52
N PHE A 178 19.00 0.86 -5.69
CA PHE A 178 18.99 1.33 -4.29
C PHE A 178 19.00 2.86 -4.22
N GLN A 179 19.89 3.53 -4.96
CA GLN A 179 19.98 4.98 -4.99
C GLN A 179 18.65 5.61 -5.44
N TRP A 180 18.02 5.02 -6.46
CA TRP A 180 16.70 5.44 -6.93
C TRP A 180 15.63 5.29 -5.85
N ALA A 181 15.52 4.12 -5.20
CA ALA A 181 14.55 3.89 -4.14
C ALA A 181 14.75 4.84 -2.95
N PHE A 182 16.02 5.09 -2.58
CA PHE A 182 16.36 6.01 -1.51
C PHE A 182 15.93 7.44 -1.85
N ASN A 183 16.32 7.94 -3.02
CA ASN A 183 15.95 9.28 -3.48
C ASN A 183 14.42 9.42 -3.63
N PHE A 184 13.75 8.39 -4.13
CA PHE A 184 12.29 8.35 -4.25
C PHE A 184 11.60 8.46 -2.89
N MET A 185 12.04 7.66 -1.91
CA MET A 185 11.39 7.63 -0.61
C MET A 185 11.69 8.89 0.22
N PHE A 186 12.97 9.24 0.37
CA PHE A 186 13.38 10.34 1.24
C PHE A 186 13.33 11.69 0.54
N GLY A 187 13.88 11.78 -0.67
CA GLY A 187 13.99 13.03 -1.42
C GLY A 187 12.66 13.50 -2.02
N PHE A 188 11.78 12.58 -2.42
CA PHE A 188 10.49 12.90 -3.01
C PHE A 188 9.32 12.72 -2.02
N LEU A 189 9.03 11.51 -1.54
CA LEU A 189 7.84 11.28 -0.73
C LEU A 189 7.87 11.94 0.65
N TYR A 190 8.93 11.72 1.43
CA TYR A 190 8.99 12.21 2.80
C TYR A 190 9.34 13.69 2.90
N ASN A 191 10.24 14.18 2.04
CA ASN A 191 10.58 15.60 1.99
C ASN A 191 9.35 16.43 1.58
N TRP A 192 8.72 16.10 0.45
CA TRP A 192 7.61 16.88 -0.10
C TRP A 192 6.29 16.63 0.65
N GLY A 193 6.08 15.42 1.18
CA GLY A 193 4.90 15.08 2.00
C GLY A 193 4.79 15.91 3.28
N SER A 194 5.90 16.42 3.82
CA SER A 194 5.91 17.30 5.00
C SER A 194 5.49 18.75 4.71
N HIS A 195 5.53 19.18 3.44
CA HIS A 195 5.19 20.55 3.02
C HIS A 195 3.69 20.77 2.77
N PHE A 196 2.91 19.71 2.63
CA PHE A 196 1.46 19.84 2.45
C PHE A 196 0.74 19.61 3.78
N SER A 197 0.34 20.72 4.42
CA SER A 197 -0.69 20.69 5.44
C SER A 197 -1.92 19.94 4.89
N LEU A 198 -2.27 18.84 5.55
CA LEU A 198 -3.43 17.99 5.35
C LEU A 198 -4.65 18.82 4.91
N ASN A 199 -5.12 18.64 3.66
CA ASN A 199 -6.43 19.04 3.07
C ASN A 199 -6.40 19.32 1.55
N LYS A 200 -5.32 19.01 0.81
CA LYS A 200 -5.29 19.17 -0.67
C LYS A 200 -5.29 17.82 -1.39
N ASN A 201 -6.07 17.71 -2.46
CA ASN A 201 -6.06 16.59 -3.40
C ASN A 201 -4.74 16.60 -4.19
N ILE A 202 -3.68 16.02 -3.64
CA ILE A 202 -2.36 15.96 -4.30
C ILE A 202 -2.39 14.85 -5.36
N ILE A 203 -1.97 15.19 -6.57
CA ILE A 203 -1.79 14.24 -7.67
C ILE A 203 -0.30 14.20 -8.02
N TYR A 204 0.31 13.05 -7.83
CA TYR A 204 1.68 12.78 -8.28
C TYR A 204 1.64 12.15 -9.67
N VAL A 205 2.32 12.77 -10.62
CA VAL A 205 2.48 12.23 -11.98
C VAL A 205 3.92 11.76 -12.15
N MET A 206 4.10 10.54 -12.65
CA MET A 206 5.42 9.95 -12.87
C MET A 206 5.49 9.35 -14.27
N ASP A 207 6.61 9.59 -14.95
CA ASP A 207 6.95 9.01 -16.24
C ASP A 207 8.02 7.94 -16.07
N GLU A 208 7.73 6.72 -16.47
CA GLU A 208 8.59 5.53 -16.34
C GLU A 208 9.28 5.36 -14.97
N PRO A 209 8.52 5.33 -13.86
CA PRO A 209 9.12 5.14 -12.55
C PRO A 209 9.69 3.72 -12.39
N ALA A 210 10.60 3.56 -11.43
CA ALA A 210 11.12 2.26 -10.99
C ALA A 210 11.89 1.44 -12.04
N THR A 211 12.27 2.01 -13.18
CA THR A 211 13.07 1.33 -14.23
C THR A 211 14.40 0.76 -13.71
N HIS A 212 15.02 1.40 -12.71
CA HIS A 212 16.26 0.93 -12.08
C HIS A 212 16.05 -0.16 -11.01
N LEU A 213 14.80 -0.45 -10.62
CA LEU A 213 14.50 -1.47 -9.63
C LEU A 213 14.54 -2.88 -10.25
N SER A 214 14.80 -3.88 -9.41
CA SER A 214 14.67 -5.30 -9.79
C SER A 214 13.19 -5.65 -10.06
N VAL A 215 12.94 -6.73 -10.82
CA VAL A 215 11.59 -7.20 -11.12
C VAL A 215 10.73 -7.41 -9.86
N PRO A 216 11.22 -8.07 -8.78
CA PRO A 216 10.46 -8.16 -7.54
C PRO A 216 10.18 -6.80 -6.90
N ALA A 217 11.14 -5.89 -6.91
CA ALA A 217 11.00 -4.55 -6.34
C ALA A 217 10.01 -3.68 -7.12
N ARG A 218 9.92 -3.79 -8.45
CA ARG A 218 8.89 -3.12 -9.27
C ARG A 218 7.47 -3.57 -8.89
N LYS A 219 7.27 -4.89 -8.70
CA LYS A 219 5.98 -5.42 -8.21
C LYS A 219 5.63 -4.89 -6.81
N LYS A 220 6.63 -4.77 -5.92
CA LYS A 220 6.43 -4.19 -4.58
C LYS A 220 6.22 -2.68 -4.61
N PHE A 221 6.88 -1.96 -5.52
CA PHE A 221 6.76 -0.51 -5.69
C PHE A 221 5.32 -0.11 -5.95
N ARG A 222 4.63 -0.80 -6.87
CA ARG A 222 3.20 -0.56 -7.11
C ARG A 222 2.36 -0.75 -5.84
N LYS A 223 2.57 -1.85 -5.10
CA LYS A 223 1.85 -2.10 -3.85
C LYS A 223 2.13 -0.99 -2.81
N PHE A 224 3.39 -0.57 -2.71
CA PHE A 224 3.81 0.51 -1.82
C PHE A 224 3.12 1.83 -2.17
N LEU A 225 3.09 2.23 -3.44
CA LEU A 225 2.40 3.44 -3.88
C LEU A 225 0.92 3.45 -3.48
N LYS A 226 0.22 2.31 -3.61
CA LYS A 226 -1.20 2.20 -3.25
C LYS A 226 -1.42 2.37 -1.75
N GLU A 227 -0.61 1.70 -0.93
CA GLU A 227 -0.68 1.84 0.53
C GLU A 227 -0.38 3.28 0.96
N TYR A 228 0.63 3.91 0.35
CA TYR A 228 0.96 5.31 0.60
C TYR A 228 -0.16 6.26 0.15
N ALA A 229 -0.75 6.02 -1.02
CA ALA A 229 -1.87 6.78 -1.58
C ALA A 229 -3.06 6.82 -0.63
N HIS A 230 -3.45 5.66 -0.12
CA HIS A 230 -4.56 5.53 0.82
C HIS A 230 -4.25 6.18 2.16
N LYS A 231 -3.06 5.94 2.72
CA LYS A 231 -2.65 6.49 4.03
C LYS A 231 -2.56 8.01 4.03
N ASN A 232 -2.14 8.61 2.92
CA ASN A 232 -1.87 10.05 2.84
C ASN A 232 -2.93 10.81 2.00
N HIS A 233 -4.01 10.14 1.57
CA HIS A 233 -5.06 10.70 0.73
C HIS A 233 -4.54 11.40 -0.55
N VAL A 234 -3.57 10.77 -1.23
CA VAL A 234 -2.98 11.26 -2.49
C VAL A 234 -3.32 10.36 -3.66
N THR A 235 -3.23 10.87 -4.88
CA THR A 235 -3.41 10.10 -6.11
C THR A 235 -2.10 9.99 -6.86
N PHE A 236 -1.76 8.79 -7.36
CA PHE A 236 -0.64 8.58 -8.28
C PHE A 236 -1.17 8.30 -9.68
N VAL A 237 -0.60 8.97 -10.68
CA VAL A 237 -0.81 8.71 -12.10
C VAL A 237 0.54 8.37 -12.70
N LEU A 238 0.66 7.14 -13.21
CA LEU A 238 1.92 6.61 -13.74
C LEU A 238 1.76 6.36 -15.23
N ALA A 239 2.70 6.85 -16.02
CA ALA A 239 2.90 6.39 -17.40
C ALA A 239 4.02 5.36 -17.40
N THR A 240 3.79 4.19 -18.01
CA THR A 240 4.82 3.16 -18.06
C THR A 240 4.65 2.15 -19.21
N HIS A 241 5.78 1.69 -19.73
CA HIS A 241 5.94 0.54 -20.62
C HIS A 241 6.40 -0.72 -19.84
N ASP A 242 6.51 -0.65 -18.51
CA ASP A 242 6.96 -1.76 -17.67
C ASP A 242 5.81 -2.73 -17.35
N PRO A 243 5.86 -3.98 -17.86
CA PRO A 243 4.81 -4.97 -17.62
C PRO A 243 4.73 -5.41 -16.14
N PHE A 244 5.78 -5.21 -15.34
CA PHE A 244 5.80 -5.59 -13.93
C PHE A 244 5.10 -4.58 -13.02
N LEU A 245 4.74 -3.41 -13.54
CA LEU A 245 3.83 -2.45 -12.89
C LEU A 245 2.36 -2.72 -13.23
N VAL A 246 2.07 -3.65 -14.14
CA VAL A 246 0.71 -4.09 -14.46
C VAL A 246 0.34 -5.32 -13.64
N ASP A 247 -0.89 -5.31 -13.13
CA ASP A 247 -1.44 -6.37 -12.30
C ASP A 247 -2.86 -6.67 -12.71
N THR A 248 -3.09 -7.93 -13.05
CA THR A 248 -4.34 -8.44 -13.57
C THR A 248 -5.43 -8.52 -12.51
N ASP A 249 -5.07 -8.47 -11.23
CA ASP A 249 -6.04 -8.29 -10.14
C ASP A 249 -6.45 -6.82 -9.94
N HIS A 250 -5.93 -5.88 -10.73
CA HIS A 250 -6.44 -4.50 -10.78
C HIS A 250 -6.41 -3.85 -12.18
N LEU A 251 -6.92 -4.55 -13.19
CA LEU A 251 -7.14 -3.99 -14.52
C LEU A 251 -8.01 -2.73 -14.49
N ASP A 252 -8.89 -2.60 -13.51
CA ASP A 252 -9.75 -1.42 -13.32
C ASP A 252 -8.97 -0.10 -13.12
N GLU A 253 -7.70 -0.18 -12.72
CA GLU A 253 -6.81 0.98 -12.50
C GLU A 253 -6.00 1.36 -13.75
N ILE A 254 -5.92 0.47 -14.74
CA ILE A 254 -5.06 0.65 -15.91
C ILE A 254 -5.77 1.56 -16.91
N ARG A 255 -5.03 2.31 -17.73
CA ARG A 255 -5.58 3.13 -18.80
C ARG A 255 -4.69 2.95 -20.03
N ILE A 256 -5.27 2.53 -21.16
CA ILE A 256 -4.51 2.32 -22.39
C ILE A 256 -4.62 3.59 -23.24
N VAL A 257 -3.48 4.13 -23.65
CA VAL A 257 -3.43 5.31 -24.53
C VAL A 257 -3.11 4.84 -25.93
N GLU A 258 -4.00 5.12 -26.88
CA GLU A 258 -3.82 4.79 -28.29
C GLU A 258 -3.70 6.05 -29.14
N LYS A 259 -2.93 5.97 -30.23
CA LYS A 259 -2.82 7.04 -31.21
C LYS A 259 -3.94 6.89 -32.25
N GLU A 260 -4.70 7.96 -32.44
CA GLU A 260 -5.70 8.07 -33.49
C GLU A 260 -5.25 9.08 -34.57
N THR A 261 -6.04 9.19 -35.65
CA THR A 261 -5.75 10.10 -36.77
C THR A 261 -5.65 11.56 -36.35
N LYS A 262 -6.32 11.97 -35.26
CA LYS A 262 -6.28 13.32 -34.70
C LYS A 262 -6.04 13.32 -33.18
N GLY A 263 -4.89 12.79 -32.76
CA GLY A 263 -4.41 12.88 -31.37
C GLY A 263 -4.34 11.51 -30.69
N SER A 264 -4.60 11.49 -29.39
CA SER A 264 -4.57 10.28 -28.57
C SER A 264 -5.89 10.10 -27.84
N VAL A 265 -6.35 8.86 -27.75
CA VAL A 265 -7.56 8.48 -27.02
C VAL A 265 -7.20 7.54 -25.89
N ILE A 266 -7.80 7.78 -24.73
CA ILE A 266 -7.68 6.89 -23.57
C ILE A 266 -8.83 5.87 -23.65
N LYS A 267 -8.50 4.60 -23.83
CA LYS A 267 -9.46 3.50 -23.74
C LYS A 267 -9.52 3.01 -22.30
N ASN A 268 -10.61 3.39 -21.61
CA ASN A 268 -10.88 3.02 -20.21
C ASN A 268 -11.56 1.67 -20.06
N HIS A 269 -12.12 1.16 -21.15
CA HIS A 269 -12.93 -0.04 -21.14
C HIS A 269 -11.99 -1.24 -21.33
N PHE A 270 -11.66 -1.95 -20.24
CA PHE A 270 -11.13 -3.33 -20.31
C PHE A 270 -12.23 -4.33 -20.69
N ASN A 271 -13.16 -3.87 -21.50
CA ASN A 271 -14.23 -4.67 -22.06
C ASN A 271 -13.66 -5.16 -23.39
N TYR A 272 -13.58 -6.48 -23.57
CA TYR A 272 -13.21 -7.13 -24.83
C TYR A 272 -14.16 -6.67 -25.97
N PRO A 273 -13.83 -5.64 -26.78
CA PRO A 273 -14.81 -5.08 -27.70
C PRO A 273 -14.85 -5.95 -28.95
N LEU A 274 -15.77 -6.90 -28.96
CA LEU A 274 -16.08 -7.88 -30.01
C LEU A 274 -16.59 -7.28 -31.34
N ASN A 275 -16.47 -5.98 -31.55
CA ASN A 275 -16.91 -5.31 -32.78
C ASN A 275 -15.72 -4.61 -33.41
N ASN A 276 -14.78 -5.36 -34.01
CA ASN A 276 -13.96 -5.00 -35.18
C ASN A 276 -12.77 -5.97 -35.36
N ALA A 277 -12.99 -6.98 -36.21
CA ALA A 277 -12.13 -8.14 -36.51
C ALA A 277 -10.82 -7.82 -37.27
N GLY A 278 -10.05 -6.81 -36.86
CA GLY A 278 -8.73 -6.58 -37.47
C GLY A 278 -7.82 -5.56 -36.83
N LYS A 279 -8.31 -4.71 -35.91
CA LYS A 279 -7.51 -3.69 -35.22
C LYS A 279 -7.72 -3.59 -33.71
N ASP A 280 -8.79 -4.19 -33.18
CA ASP A 280 -9.25 -3.98 -31.81
C ASP A 280 -9.24 -5.27 -30.95
N SER A 281 -8.37 -6.25 -31.24
CA SER A 281 -8.31 -7.47 -30.41
C SER A 281 -8.00 -7.12 -28.96
N ASP A 282 -8.83 -7.64 -28.05
CA ASP A 282 -8.79 -7.72 -26.58
C ASP A 282 -8.12 -6.57 -25.79
N ALA A 283 -8.72 -6.16 -24.68
CA ALA A 283 -8.03 -5.33 -23.70
C ALA A 283 -6.74 -5.98 -23.18
N LEU A 284 -6.70 -7.31 -23.00
CA LEU A 284 -5.47 -8.01 -22.63
C LEU A 284 -4.47 -8.05 -23.80
N ASP A 285 -4.90 -8.24 -25.04
CA ASP A 285 -4.00 -8.15 -26.20
C ASP A 285 -3.49 -6.72 -26.42
N LYS A 286 -4.29 -5.70 -26.15
CA LYS A 286 -3.85 -4.30 -26.15
C LYS A 286 -2.84 -4.04 -25.05
N ILE A 287 -3.04 -4.59 -23.84
CA ILE A 287 -2.03 -4.55 -22.78
C ILE A 287 -0.75 -5.27 -23.25
N LYS A 288 -0.86 -6.51 -23.75
CA LYS A 288 0.25 -7.31 -24.28
C LYS A 288 1.02 -6.57 -25.37
N ARG A 289 0.33 -6.02 -26.38
CA ARG A 289 0.92 -5.27 -27.48
C ARG A 289 1.55 -3.95 -27.01
N SER A 290 0.86 -3.19 -26.16
CA SER A 290 1.36 -1.91 -25.64
C SER A 290 2.61 -2.07 -24.78
N LEU A 291 2.74 -3.21 -24.11
CA LEU A 291 3.90 -3.56 -23.29
C LEU A 291 4.91 -4.46 -24.02
N GLY A 292 4.61 -4.92 -25.23
CA GLY A 292 5.45 -5.85 -26.00
C GLY A 292 5.66 -7.22 -25.34
N VAL A 293 4.73 -7.69 -24.49
CA VAL A 293 4.89 -8.93 -23.72
C VAL A 293 3.79 -9.96 -23.99
N GLY A 294 4.15 -11.24 -23.85
CA GLY A 294 3.20 -12.35 -23.91
C GLY A 294 2.45 -12.57 -22.59
N GLN A 295 1.37 -13.37 -22.64
CA GLN A 295 0.50 -13.69 -21.50
C GLN A 295 1.23 -14.29 -20.30
N HIS A 296 2.30 -15.05 -20.56
CA HIS A 296 3.11 -15.71 -19.53
C HIS A 296 3.84 -14.73 -18.58
N VAL A 297 3.99 -13.46 -18.98
CA VAL A 297 4.57 -12.42 -18.12
C VAL A 297 3.60 -12.04 -16.98
N PHE A 298 2.30 -12.14 -17.24
CA PHE A 298 1.26 -11.81 -16.27
C PHE A 298 0.84 -13.01 -15.41
N HIS A 299 0.87 -14.24 -15.96
CA HIS A 299 0.46 -15.44 -15.24
C HIS A 299 1.34 -16.64 -15.60
N ASN A 300 1.63 -17.52 -14.63
CA ASN A 300 2.21 -18.83 -14.91
C ASN A 300 1.06 -19.83 -15.21
N PRO A 301 0.88 -20.28 -16.46
CA PRO A 301 -0.27 -21.12 -16.84
C PRO A 301 -0.31 -22.48 -16.15
N GLN A 302 0.84 -22.98 -15.65
CA GLN A 302 0.91 -24.26 -14.94
C GLN A 302 0.42 -24.19 -13.49
N LYS A 303 0.42 -22.99 -12.90
CA LYS A 303 0.08 -22.77 -11.48
C LYS A 303 -1.14 -21.89 -11.30
N HIS A 304 -1.61 -21.24 -12.37
CA HIS A 304 -2.61 -20.19 -12.29
C HIS A 304 -3.49 -20.18 -13.55
N ARG A 305 -4.81 -20.29 -13.38
CA ARG A 305 -5.78 -20.32 -14.49
C ARG A 305 -6.49 -18.99 -14.68
N ILE A 306 -6.97 -18.75 -15.89
CA ILE A 306 -7.76 -17.55 -16.23
C ILE A 306 -9.23 -17.95 -16.28
N ILE A 307 -10.07 -17.13 -15.65
CA ILE A 307 -11.53 -17.26 -15.68
C ILE A 307 -12.10 -16.00 -16.31
N PHE A 308 -12.73 -16.17 -17.46
CA PHE A 308 -13.42 -15.09 -18.15
C PHE A 308 -14.78 -14.82 -17.48
N VAL A 309 -15.14 -13.56 -17.28
CA VAL A 309 -16.37 -13.13 -16.61
C VAL A 309 -17.13 -12.13 -17.47
N GLU A 310 -18.45 -12.11 -17.41
CA GLU A 310 -19.28 -11.34 -18.35
C GLU A 310 -19.08 -9.83 -18.34
N GLY A 311 -18.56 -9.22 -17.28
CA GLY A 311 -18.42 -7.78 -17.27
C GLY A 311 -17.40 -7.24 -16.29
N ILE A 312 -17.05 -5.97 -16.49
CA ILE A 312 -16.08 -5.27 -15.63
C ILE A 312 -16.57 -5.13 -14.18
N THR A 313 -17.88 -5.06 -13.95
CA THR A 313 -18.45 -5.04 -12.60
C THR A 313 -18.22 -6.36 -11.88
N ASP A 314 -18.42 -7.47 -12.58
CA ASP A 314 -18.22 -8.82 -12.06
C ASP A 314 -16.74 -9.04 -11.73
N TYR A 315 -15.88 -8.64 -12.66
CA TYR A 315 -14.44 -8.57 -12.44
C TYR A 315 -14.09 -7.77 -11.18
N CYS A 316 -14.63 -6.56 -11.00
CA CYS A 316 -14.34 -5.72 -9.84
C CYS A 316 -14.75 -6.40 -8.53
N TYR A 317 -15.95 -6.99 -8.44
CA TYR A 317 -16.39 -7.68 -7.23
C TYR A 317 -15.55 -8.94 -6.95
N LEU A 318 -15.35 -9.78 -7.97
CA LEU A 318 -14.61 -11.04 -7.83
C LEU A 318 -13.13 -10.80 -7.49
N SER A 319 -12.47 -9.85 -8.16
CA SER A 319 -11.09 -9.46 -7.83
C SER A 319 -10.97 -8.83 -6.44
N ALA A 320 -11.95 -8.01 -6.02
CA ALA A 320 -11.97 -7.44 -4.67
C ALA A 320 -12.03 -8.53 -3.59
N PHE A 321 -12.97 -9.48 -3.70
CA PHE A 321 -13.10 -10.56 -2.74
C PHE A 321 -11.94 -11.55 -2.79
N LYS A 322 -11.37 -11.82 -3.98
CA LYS A 322 -10.16 -12.65 -4.12
C LYS A 322 -9.00 -12.06 -3.32
N LEU A 323 -8.76 -10.77 -3.47
CA LEU A 323 -7.70 -10.06 -2.75
C LEU A 323 -7.99 -9.96 -1.23
N TYR A 324 -9.24 -9.71 -0.86
CA TYR A 324 -9.67 -9.63 0.54
C TYR A 324 -9.50 -10.97 1.27
N LEU A 325 -9.99 -12.08 0.70
CA LEU A 325 -9.90 -13.41 1.30
C LEU A 325 -8.46 -13.93 1.35
N ARG A 326 -7.63 -13.61 0.34
CA ARG A 326 -6.19 -13.92 0.37
C ARG A 326 -5.48 -13.28 1.56
N TYR A 327 -5.86 -12.06 1.96
CA TYR A 327 -5.19 -11.34 3.04
C TYR A 327 -5.58 -11.86 4.43
N LYS A 328 -6.84 -12.27 4.62
CA LYS A 328 -7.40 -12.64 5.92
C LYS A 328 -7.44 -14.15 6.18
N GLU A 329 -7.76 -14.97 5.18
CA GLU A 329 -8.06 -16.40 5.36
C GLU A 329 -7.06 -17.35 4.67
N TYR A 330 -6.46 -16.94 3.54
CA TYR A 330 -5.62 -17.81 2.68
C TYR A 330 -4.18 -17.29 2.51
N LYS A 331 -3.49 -16.94 3.60
CA LYS A 331 -2.09 -16.47 3.52
C LYS A 331 -1.16 -17.46 2.80
N ASP A 332 -1.38 -18.77 3.00
CA ASP A 332 -0.47 -19.83 2.55
C ASP A 332 -0.99 -20.66 1.35
N ASN A 333 -2.25 -20.46 0.93
CA ASN A 333 -2.84 -21.19 -0.21
C ASN A 333 -3.59 -20.21 -1.15
N PRO A 334 -2.86 -19.45 -1.97
CA PRO A 334 -3.47 -18.41 -2.81
C PRO A 334 -4.48 -19.02 -3.78
N ILE A 335 -5.56 -18.29 -4.02
CA ILE A 335 -6.58 -18.63 -5.02
C ILE A 335 -5.89 -18.68 -6.41
N PRO A 336 -5.79 -19.85 -7.06
CA PRO A 336 -4.90 -20.08 -8.20
C PRO A 336 -5.55 -19.66 -9.53
N PHE A 337 -6.39 -18.64 -9.52
CA PHE A 337 -7.02 -18.12 -10.73
C PHE A 337 -7.22 -16.62 -10.71
N THR A 338 -7.26 -16.00 -11.89
CA THR A 338 -7.53 -14.57 -12.09
C THR A 338 -8.73 -14.41 -13.00
N PHE A 339 -9.47 -13.34 -12.77
CA PHE A 339 -10.64 -13.00 -13.58
C PHE A 339 -10.26 -12.05 -14.71
N LEU A 340 -10.82 -12.26 -15.90
CA LEU A 340 -10.73 -11.33 -17.02
C LEU A 340 -12.14 -11.01 -17.55
N PRO A 341 -12.54 -9.73 -17.60
CA PRO A 341 -13.85 -9.38 -18.12
C PRO A 341 -13.93 -9.51 -19.65
N ILE A 342 -15.01 -10.10 -20.15
CA ILE A 342 -15.45 -10.05 -21.56
C ILE A 342 -16.57 -9.00 -21.67
N SER A 343 -16.85 -8.42 -22.85
CA SER A 343 -17.86 -7.33 -22.97
C SER A 343 -19.31 -7.81 -22.95
N GLY A 344 -19.66 -8.66 -22.00
CA GLY A 344 -20.93 -9.37 -21.97
C GLY A 344 -21.00 -10.47 -23.02
N LEU A 345 -21.94 -11.39 -22.81
CA LEU A 345 -22.31 -12.36 -23.84
C LEU A 345 -23.09 -11.66 -24.96
N LYS A 346 -22.71 -11.94 -26.20
CA LYS A 346 -23.32 -11.34 -27.39
C LYS A 346 -24.72 -11.86 -27.65
N ASN A 347 -25.54 -11.09 -28.35
CA ASN A 347 -26.96 -11.44 -28.56
C ASN A 347 -27.20 -12.29 -29.82
N ASN A 348 -26.24 -12.34 -30.74
CA ASN A 348 -26.32 -13.09 -32.00
C ASN A 348 -25.32 -14.27 -32.02
N SER A 349 -25.65 -15.31 -32.78
CA SER A 349 -24.88 -16.57 -32.78
C SER A 349 -23.52 -16.44 -33.47
N ASN A 350 -23.38 -15.58 -34.48
CA ASN A 350 -22.11 -15.40 -35.17
C ASN A 350 -21.06 -14.71 -34.27
N GLU A 351 -21.43 -13.63 -33.59
CA GLU A 351 -20.56 -12.97 -32.61
C GLU A 351 -20.23 -13.90 -31.42
N MET A 352 -21.14 -14.80 -31.03
CA MET A 352 -20.82 -15.83 -30.01
C MET A 352 -19.77 -16.82 -30.50
N LYS A 353 -19.82 -17.25 -31.77
CA LYS A 353 -18.79 -18.13 -32.35
C LYS A 353 -17.43 -17.43 -32.42
N GLU A 354 -17.41 -16.16 -32.83
CA GLU A 354 -16.21 -15.32 -32.82
C GLU A 354 -15.64 -15.21 -31.39
N THR A 355 -16.49 -14.91 -30.40
CA THR A 355 -16.10 -14.89 -28.97
C THR A 355 -15.44 -16.19 -28.54
N ILE A 356 -16.03 -17.33 -28.92
CA ILE A 356 -15.50 -18.65 -28.54
C ILE A 356 -14.13 -18.89 -29.18
N GLN A 357 -13.97 -18.56 -30.46
CA GLN A 357 -12.69 -18.70 -31.16
C GLN A 357 -11.60 -17.83 -30.55
N GLU A 358 -11.90 -16.56 -30.28
CA GLU A 358 -10.96 -15.62 -29.65
C GLU A 358 -10.53 -16.07 -28.25
N LEU A 359 -11.45 -16.61 -27.44
CA LEU A 359 -11.12 -17.16 -26.13
C LEU A 359 -10.16 -18.36 -26.24
N CYS A 360 -10.30 -19.18 -27.27
CA CYS A 360 -9.38 -20.29 -27.56
C CYS A 360 -8.02 -19.84 -28.09
N GLU A 361 -7.92 -18.66 -28.72
CA GLU A 361 -6.63 -18.06 -29.10
C GLU A 361 -5.87 -17.53 -27.88
N LEU A 362 -6.59 -17.08 -26.85
CA LEU A 362 -6.02 -16.51 -25.63
C LEU A 362 -5.60 -17.56 -24.60
N ASP A 363 -6.36 -18.65 -24.50
CA ASP A 363 -6.08 -19.73 -23.55
C ASP A 363 -6.39 -21.07 -24.21
N ASN A 364 -5.52 -22.06 -23.99
CA ASN A 364 -5.70 -23.40 -24.56
C ASN A 364 -6.93 -24.12 -23.98
N HIS A 365 -7.37 -23.76 -22.76
CA HIS A 365 -8.50 -24.37 -22.06
C HIS A 365 -9.32 -23.27 -21.35
N PRO A 366 -10.00 -22.41 -22.13
CA PRO A 366 -10.69 -21.25 -21.60
C PRO A 366 -11.85 -21.68 -20.69
N ILE A 367 -11.99 -20.95 -19.58
CA ILE A 367 -13.10 -21.12 -18.63
C ILE A 367 -13.88 -19.83 -18.58
N VAL A 368 -15.20 -19.90 -18.77
CA VAL A 368 -16.09 -18.73 -18.67
C VAL A 368 -17.07 -18.93 -17.53
N LEU A 369 -17.14 -17.95 -16.63
CA LEU A 369 -18.15 -17.85 -15.58
C LEU A 369 -19.28 -16.95 -16.07
N ILE A 370 -20.49 -17.53 -16.17
CA ILE A 370 -21.67 -16.86 -16.73
C ILE A 370 -22.80 -16.71 -15.69
N ASP A 371 -23.54 -15.62 -15.85
CA ASP A 371 -24.80 -15.35 -15.18
C ASP A 371 -25.89 -16.33 -15.68
N ASP A 372 -26.96 -16.46 -14.90
CA ASP A 372 -28.18 -17.13 -15.29
C ASP A 372 -29.15 -16.17 -15.98
N ASP A 373 -29.83 -16.68 -17.01
CA ASP A 373 -30.85 -15.93 -17.75
C ASP A 373 -32.01 -15.49 -16.82
N ARG A 374 -32.25 -14.17 -16.72
CA ARG A 374 -33.33 -13.62 -15.89
C ARG A 374 -34.68 -13.68 -16.60
N LYS A 375 -35.61 -14.48 -16.06
CA LYS A 375 -37.02 -14.66 -16.51
C LYS A 375 -37.80 -13.39 -16.93
N ARG A 376 -37.38 -12.18 -16.55
CA ARG A 376 -38.13 -10.91 -16.72
C ARG A 376 -37.63 -9.92 -17.79
N VAL A 377 -36.53 -10.18 -18.50
CA VAL A 377 -36.06 -9.27 -19.56
C VAL A 377 -36.03 -10.02 -20.89
N PHE A 378 -36.93 -9.67 -21.81
CA PHE A 378 -37.16 -10.32 -23.11
C PHE A 378 -35.89 -10.57 -23.95
N ASN A 379 -34.80 -9.80 -23.73
CA ASN A 379 -33.52 -9.95 -24.44
C ASN A 379 -32.44 -10.77 -23.72
N GLN A 380 -32.50 -10.96 -22.40
CA GLN A 380 -31.50 -11.74 -21.67
C GLN A 380 -31.87 -13.23 -21.56
N ASN A 381 -33.16 -13.56 -21.67
CA ASN A 381 -33.73 -14.90 -21.46
C ASN A 381 -33.20 -16.04 -22.37
N ALA A 382 -32.24 -15.76 -23.25
CA ALA A 382 -31.66 -16.77 -24.12
C ALA A 382 -30.16 -16.59 -24.34
N THR A 383 -29.47 -15.71 -23.62
CA THR A 383 -28.07 -15.36 -23.98
C THR A 383 -27.10 -16.39 -23.44
N SER A 384 -27.24 -16.77 -22.17
CA SER A 384 -26.41 -17.84 -21.59
C SER A 384 -26.70 -19.20 -22.23
N GLU A 385 -27.97 -19.52 -22.46
CA GLU A 385 -28.36 -20.79 -23.11
C GLU A 385 -27.94 -20.85 -24.59
N ARG A 386 -28.05 -19.74 -25.34
CA ARG A 386 -27.50 -19.68 -26.72
C ARG A 386 -25.99 -19.80 -26.73
N PHE A 387 -25.29 -19.21 -25.76
CA PHE A 387 -23.82 -19.32 -25.66
C PHE A 387 -23.40 -20.78 -25.40
N LYS A 388 -24.08 -21.47 -24.48
CA LYS A 388 -23.87 -22.91 -24.26
C LYS A 388 -24.13 -23.74 -25.51
N LYS A 389 -25.27 -23.50 -26.18
CA LYS A 389 -25.61 -24.21 -27.41
C LYS A 389 -24.57 -23.95 -28.51
N THR A 390 -24.10 -22.72 -28.65
CA THR A 390 -23.06 -22.37 -29.62
C THR A 390 -21.73 -23.07 -29.28
N ASN A 391 -21.39 -23.18 -27.99
CA ASN A 391 -20.22 -23.95 -27.54
C ASN A 391 -20.38 -25.45 -27.84
N GLU A 392 -21.55 -26.03 -27.60
CA GLU A 392 -21.87 -27.42 -27.93
C GLU A 392 -21.78 -27.67 -29.43
N ASP A 393 -22.34 -26.79 -30.26
CA ASP A 393 -22.30 -26.84 -31.73
C ASP A 393 -20.86 -26.78 -32.27
N LEU A 394 -19.94 -26.13 -31.54
CA LEU A 394 -18.51 -26.05 -31.87
C LEU A 394 -17.67 -27.19 -31.27
N GLY A 395 -18.28 -28.17 -30.61
CA GLY A 395 -17.59 -29.32 -30.03
C GLY A 395 -17.09 -29.09 -28.59
N ASN A 396 -17.69 -28.17 -27.85
CA ASN A 396 -17.34 -27.79 -26.47
C ASN A 396 -15.87 -27.37 -26.26
N PRO A 397 -15.35 -26.42 -27.05
CA PRO A 397 -13.98 -25.94 -26.88
C PRO A 397 -13.76 -25.15 -25.57
N ILE A 398 -14.83 -24.67 -24.92
CA ILE A 398 -14.76 -23.87 -23.70
C ILE A 398 -15.44 -24.58 -22.52
N THR A 399 -14.84 -24.46 -21.32
CA THR A 399 -15.49 -24.89 -20.06
C THR A 399 -16.40 -23.78 -19.53
N ILE A 400 -17.71 -24.04 -19.45
CA ILE A 400 -18.69 -23.07 -18.96
C ILE A 400 -19.08 -23.37 -17.51
N LEU A 401 -18.83 -22.41 -16.62
CA LEU A 401 -19.26 -22.40 -15.23
C LEU A 401 -20.48 -21.49 -15.09
N GLN A 402 -21.62 -22.05 -14.70
CA GLN A 402 -22.85 -21.29 -14.47
C GLN A 402 -23.07 -21.08 -12.98
N LEU A 403 -23.39 -19.85 -12.56
CA LEU A 403 -23.50 -19.48 -11.14
C LEU A 403 -24.52 -20.33 -10.37
N SER A 404 -25.68 -20.62 -10.96
CA SER A 404 -26.71 -21.44 -10.30
C SER A 404 -26.27 -22.87 -9.96
N LYS A 405 -25.21 -23.39 -10.61
CA LYS A 405 -24.61 -24.70 -10.27
C LYS A 405 -23.76 -24.64 -9.00
N CYS A 406 -23.44 -23.45 -8.49
CA CYS A 406 -22.77 -23.24 -7.20
C CYS A 406 -23.78 -23.14 -6.05
N ASP A 407 -24.82 -22.32 -6.25
CA ASP A 407 -25.94 -22.14 -5.35
C ASP A 407 -27.15 -21.73 -6.19
N GLU A 408 -28.30 -22.37 -5.98
CA GLU A 408 -29.50 -22.10 -6.79
C GLU A 408 -29.95 -20.62 -6.69
N ASN A 409 -29.59 -19.94 -5.60
CA ASN A 409 -29.88 -18.52 -5.37
C ASN A 409 -28.92 -17.58 -6.10
N PHE A 410 -27.76 -18.05 -6.55
CA PHE A 410 -26.79 -17.23 -7.29
C PHE A 410 -27.18 -17.24 -8.77
N LYS A 411 -27.94 -16.23 -9.22
CA LYS A 411 -28.24 -16.02 -10.64
C LYS A 411 -27.27 -15.02 -11.27
N GLN A 412 -26.74 -14.10 -10.48
CA GLN A 412 -25.73 -13.13 -10.89
C GLN A 412 -24.69 -12.96 -9.78
N ILE A 413 -23.54 -12.37 -10.11
CA ILE A 413 -22.51 -12.06 -9.10
C ILE A 413 -23.06 -11.17 -7.97
N GLU A 414 -23.98 -10.26 -8.29
CA GLU A 414 -24.61 -9.41 -7.27
C GLU A 414 -25.51 -10.19 -6.28
N ASP A 415 -25.92 -11.41 -6.61
CA ASP A 415 -26.70 -12.27 -5.71
C ASP A 415 -25.81 -12.93 -4.63
N CYS A 416 -24.49 -12.90 -4.77
CA CYS A 416 -23.57 -13.33 -3.70
C CYS A 416 -23.56 -12.34 -2.52
N PHE A 417 -24.05 -11.12 -2.70
CA PHE A 417 -24.15 -10.13 -1.62
C PHE A 417 -25.40 -10.38 -0.76
N SER A 418 -25.26 -10.19 0.55
CA SER A 418 -26.41 -10.09 1.46
C SER A 418 -27.38 -9.00 1.00
N ALA A 419 -28.66 -9.11 1.35
CA ALA A 419 -29.67 -8.13 0.91
C ALA A 419 -29.31 -6.67 1.29
N ASN A 420 -28.65 -6.48 2.43
CA ASN A 420 -28.20 -5.16 2.90
C ASN A 420 -26.98 -4.67 2.11
N ASP A 421 -25.96 -5.52 1.92
CA ASP A 421 -24.77 -5.14 1.17
C ASP A 421 -25.08 -4.90 -0.30
N ARG A 422 -25.95 -5.73 -0.89
CA ARG A 422 -26.42 -5.56 -2.27
C ARG A 422 -27.09 -4.19 -2.45
N LYS A 423 -27.94 -3.80 -1.50
CA LYS A 423 -28.60 -2.49 -1.52
C LYS A 423 -27.61 -1.32 -1.42
N LYS A 424 -26.45 -1.53 -0.82
CA LYS A 424 -25.44 -0.49 -0.58
C LYS A 424 -24.44 -0.40 -1.72
N TYR A 425 -23.97 -1.53 -2.22
CA TYR A 425 -22.81 -1.59 -3.11
C TYR A 425 -23.14 -2.11 -4.52
N ALA A 426 -24.17 -2.95 -4.68
CA ALA A 426 -24.45 -3.67 -5.91
C ALA A 426 -25.85 -3.37 -6.52
N LYS A 427 -26.39 -2.16 -6.28
CA LYS A 427 -27.65 -1.70 -6.91
C LYS A 427 -27.52 -1.29 -8.37
N SER A 428 -26.32 -0.83 -8.76
CA SER A 428 -26.09 -0.17 -10.04
C SER A 428 -24.90 -0.82 -10.73
N LYS A 429 -25.02 -1.17 -12.00
CA LYS A 429 -23.93 -1.71 -12.84
C LYS A 429 -22.95 -0.63 -13.33
N ARG A 430 -22.65 0.37 -12.48
CA ARG A 430 -21.66 1.42 -12.80
C ARG A 430 -20.29 0.95 -12.34
N MET A 431 -19.34 0.94 -13.27
CA MET A 431 -17.97 0.49 -13.01
C MET A 431 -17.32 1.29 -11.88
N GLU A 432 -17.53 2.60 -11.84
CA GLU A 432 -16.92 3.50 -10.84
C GLU A 432 -17.34 3.15 -9.42
N LEU A 433 -18.59 2.69 -9.24
CA LEU A 433 -19.08 2.24 -7.94
C LEU A 433 -18.45 0.91 -7.52
N ALA A 434 -18.27 -0.02 -8.45
CA ALA A 434 -17.63 -1.30 -8.19
C ALA A 434 -16.13 -1.12 -7.87
N MET A 435 -15.45 -0.20 -8.55
CA MET A 435 -14.08 0.22 -8.25
C MET A 435 -13.97 0.85 -6.85
N ALA A 436 -14.85 1.81 -6.54
CA ALA A 436 -14.88 2.45 -5.23
C ALA A 436 -15.15 1.43 -4.11
N PHE A 437 -16.03 0.45 -4.35
CA PHE A 437 -16.26 -0.66 -3.44
C PHE A 437 -14.99 -1.50 -3.23
N LYS A 438 -14.30 -1.89 -4.30
CA LYS A 438 -13.04 -2.65 -4.23
C LYS A 438 -11.99 -1.93 -3.39
N THR A 439 -11.78 -0.64 -3.64
CA THR A 439 -10.88 0.19 -2.84
C THR A 439 -11.29 0.20 -1.37
N ARG A 440 -12.59 0.40 -1.08
CA ARG A 440 -13.12 0.43 0.29
C ARG A 440 -12.95 -0.90 1.01
N LEU A 441 -13.15 -2.03 0.32
CA LEU A 441 -13.03 -3.37 0.90
C LEU A 441 -11.57 -3.70 1.26
N LEU A 442 -10.61 -3.27 0.43
CA LEU A 442 -9.19 -3.61 0.61
C LEU A 442 -8.44 -2.65 1.54
N TYR A 443 -8.83 -1.38 1.58
CA TYR A 443 -8.09 -0.32 2.27
C TYR A 443 -8.94 0.50 3.25
N GLY A 444 -10.19 0.11 3.49
CA GLY A 444 -11.04 0.75 4.48
C GLY A 444 -10.52 0.51 5.90
N GLU A 445 -10.63 1.53 6.76
CA GLU A 445 -10.23 1.46 8.17
C GLU A 445 -11.14 0.56 9.03
N LYS A 446 -12.30 0.18 8.49
CA LYS A 446 -13.35 -0.59 9.17
C LYS A 446 -13.33 -2.04 8.68
N ASP A 447 -13.12 -2.99 9.58
CA ASP A 447 -13.11 -4.45 9.28
C ASP A 447 -14.50 -5.00 8.88
N ASP A 448 -15.57 -4.21 9.07
CA ASP A 448 -16.98 -4.52 8.84
C ASP A 448 -17.55 -3.87 7.57
N VAL A 449 -16.76 -3.77 6.49
CA VAL A 449 -17.23 -3.18 5.22
C VAL A 449 -18.46 -3.90 4.64
N VAL A 450 -18.49 -5.23 4.79
CA VAL A 450 -19.52 -6.16 4.30
C VAL A 450 -19.88 -7.19 5.36
N SER A 451 -21.07 -7.76 5.29
CA SER A 451 -21.54 -8.78 6.23
C SER A 451 -20.79 -10.11 6.11
N GLU A 452 -20.81 -10.89 7.19
CA GLU A 452 -20.25 -12.26 7.20
C GLU A 452 -20.95 -13.19 6.21
N GLU A 453 -22.24 -12.96 5.93
CA GLU A 453 -22.99 -13.69 4.90
C GLU A 453 -22.38 -13.46 3.52
N THR A 454 -22.13 -12.20 3.15
CA THR A 454 -21.48 -11.85 1.86
C THR A 454 -20.10 -12.51 1.75
N LYS A 455 -19.28 -12.46 2.81
CA LYS A 455 -17.94 -13.08 2.83
C LYS A 455 -18.04 -14.59 2.57
N LYS A 456 -18.94 -15.29 3.28
CA LYS A 456 -19.16 -16.74 3.13
C LYS A 456 -19.66 -17.11 1.73
N ASN A 457 -20.52 -16.29 1.13
CA ASN A 457 -21.04 -16.53 -0.23
C ASN A 457 -19.92 -16.46 -1.28
N PHE A 458 -19.07 -15.44 -1.24
CA PHE A 458 -17.92 -15.32 -2.16
C PHE A 458 -16.87 -16.41 -1.91
N LEU A 459 -16.64 -16.79 -0.65
CA LEU A 459 -15.76 -17.90 -0.31
C LEU A 459 -16.29 -19.23 -0.89
N LYS A 460 -17.59 -19.51 -0.72
CA LYS A 460 -18.26 -20.67 -1.29
C LYS A 460 -18.11 -20.71 -2.81
N LEU A 461 -18.29 -19.57 -3.49
CA LEU A 461 -18.11 -19.46 -4.93
C LEU A 461 -16.67 -19.80 -5.33
N PHE A 462 -15.66 -19.25 -4.67
CA PHE A 462 -14.26 -19.52 -5.01
C PHE A 462 -13.83 -20.96 -4.75
N GLU A 463 -14.29 -21.58 -3.66
CA GLU A 463 -14.05 -23.00 -3.41
C GLU A 463 -14.74 -23.89 -4.45
N TRP A 464 -15.93 -23.51 -4.91
CA TRP A 464 -16.65 -24.21 -5.97
C TRP A 464 -15.94 -24.12 -7.33
N ILE A 465 -15.40 -22.94 -7.66
CA ILE A 465 -14.57 -22.72 -8.84
C ILE A 465 -13.28 -23.54 -8.73
N LYS A 466 -12.55 -23.46 -7.61
CA LYS A 466 -11.28 -24.16 -7.40
C LYS A 466 -11.38 -25.68 -7.60
N LYS A 467 -12.54 -26.29 -7.32
CA LYS A 467 -12.77 -27.73 -7.53
C LYS A 467 -12.98 -28.14 -9.00
N ARG A 468 -13.18 -27.16 -9.89
CA ARG A 468 -13.51 -27.37 -11.32
C ARG A 468 -12.44 -26.82 -12.26
N VAL A 469 -11.40 -26.22 -11.70
CA VAL A 469 -10.34 -25.49 -12.37
C VAL A 469 -9.01 -26.17 -12.05
#